data_AF-A0A105SMB9-F1
#
_entry.id   AF-A0A105SMB9-F1
#
_cell.length_a   1.000
_cell.length_b   1.000
_cell.length_c   1.000
_cell.angle_alpha   90.00
_cell.angle_beta   90.00
_cell.angle_gamma   90.00
#
_symmetry.space_group_name_H-M   'P 1'
#
loop_
_entity.id
_entity.type
_entity.pdbx_description
1 polymer ?
#
loop_
_entity_poly.entity_id
_entity_poly.type
_entity_poly.pdbx_seq_one_letter_code
_entity_poly.pdbx_strand_id
1 'polypeptide(L)'
;MFFNPSTFAFTEPLAAHWRTVHAECAALPAREFVAWPETGLYNQGWDVYGLVLQGQPLIENCIFCPDTTALLERVPGVRTAGFSRLASGTVIAPHVGYSGDVLRLHLTLRAAGDCGLRVGTEVRRWAPGQCLVFDDTVEHEAWNRSDAERIVLLVDFAKPRGFDADGHR
;
A
#
# COMPACT_ATOMS: atom_id res chain seq x y z
N MET A 1 -3.88 -10.70 9.05
CA MET A 1 -5.32 -10.48 9.34
C MET A 1 -5.73 -9.12 8.81
N PHE A 2 -6.95 -8.92 8.32
CA PHE A 2 -7.45 -7.58 7.99
C PHE A 2 -8.05 -6.86 9.21
N PHE A 3 -7.91 -5.54 9.25
CA PHE A 3 -8.52 -4.67 10.25
C PHE A 3 -9.55 -3.73 9.61
N ASN A 4 -10.49 -3.22 10.40
CA ASN A 4 -11.40 -2.18 9.95
C ASN A 4 -10.62 -0.85 9.81
N PRO A 5 -10.55 -0.24 8.61
CA PRO A 5 -9.86 1.03 8.43
C PRO A 5 -10.36 2.14 9.36
N SER A 6 -11.66 2.18 9.67
CA SER A 6 -12.23 3.24 10.53
C SER A 6 -11.70 3.24 11.96
N THR A 7 -11.01 2.17 12.39
CA THR A 7 -10.29 2.12 13.67
C THR A 7 -9.09 3.09 13.68
N PHE A 8 -8.59 3.48 12.50
CA PHE A 8 -7.43 4.33 12.32
C PHE A 8 -7.87 5.69 11.76
N ALA A 9 -7.91 6.72 12.60
CA ALA A 9 -8.48 8.04 12.24
C ALA A 9 -7.86 8.68 10.98
N PHE A 10 -6.59 8.40 10.67
CA PHE A 10 -5.91 8.91 9.47
C PHE A 10 -6.39 8.27 8.16
N THR A 11 -7.16 7.19 8.20
CA THR A 11 -7.68 6.54 6.99
C THR A 11 -8.80 7.34 6.33
N GLU A 12 -9.60 8.07 7.11
CA GLU A 12 -10.67 8.92 6.59
C GLU A 12 -10.14 10.06 5.71
N PRO A 13 -9.18 10.91 6.14
CA PRO A 13 -8.65 11.95 5.27
C PRO A 13 -7.90 11.37 4.06
N LEU A 14 -7.20 10.24 4.19
CA LEU A 14 -6.60 9.54 3.05
C LEU A 14 -7.66 9.12 2.01
N ALA A 15 -8.73 8.49 2.47
CA ALA A 15 -9.85 8.09 1.63
C ALA A 15 -10.59 9.30 1.04
N ALA A 16 -10.73 10.41 1.76
CA ALA A 16 -11.39 11.61 1.25
C ALA A 16 -10.57 12.32 0.15
N HIS A 17 -9.24 12.30 0.25
CA HIS A 17 -8.33 12.99 -0.67
C HIS A 17 -7.68 12.07 -1.71
N TRP A 18 -8.19 10.85 -1.89
CA TRP A 18 -7.58 9.85 -2.78
C TRP A 18 -7.40 10.33 -4.22
N ARG A 19 -8.29 11.22 -4.71
CA ARG A 19 -8.18 11.78 -6.07
C ARG A 19 -6.99 12.72 -6.21
N THR A 20 -6.68 13.48 -5.17
CA THR A 20 -5.49 14.33 -5.12
C THR A 20 -4.23 13.47 -5.13
N VAL A 21 -4.18 12.46 -4.26
CA VAL A 21 -3.08 11.49 -4.20
C VAL A 21 -2.89 10.77 -5.55
N HIS A 22 -3.99 10.35 -6.18
CA HIS A 22 -3.95 9.75 -7.51
C HIS A 22 -3.46 10.73 -8.59
N ALA A 23 -3.86 12.00 -8.54
CA ALA A 23 -3.42 13.01 -9.49
C ALA A 23 -1.90 13.26 -9.39
N GLU A 24 -1.34 13.35 -8.18
CA GLU A 24 0.10 13.47 -7.97
C GLU A 24 0.83 12.23 -8.51
N CYS A 25 0.37 11.03 -8.15
CA CYS A 25 0.93 9.78 -8.68
C CYS A 25 0.89 9.70 -10.21
N ALA A 26 -0.21 10.15 -10.83
CA ALA A 26 -0.39 10.11 -12.29
C ALA A 26 0.45 11.17 -13.03
N ALA A 27 0.87 12.24 -12.35
CA ALA A 27 1.75 13.26 -12.90
C ALA A 27 3.23 12.82 -12.92
N LEU A 28 3.59 11.79 -12.14
CA LEU A 28 4.96 11.27 -12.10
C LEU A 28 5.33 10.58 -13.43
N PRO A 29 6.52 10.88 -13.99
CA PRO A 29 7.00 10.15 -15.16
C PRO A 29 7.20 8.66 -14.85
N ALA A 30 6.75 7.78 -15.75
CA ALA A 30 6.84 6.32 -15.55
C ALA A 30 8.28 5.81 -15.28
N ARG A 31 9.31 6.53 -15.76
CA ARG A 31 10.74 6.23 -15.55
C ARG A 31 11.22 6.42 -14.10
N GLU A 32 10.47 7.14 -13.28
CA GLU A 32 10.80 7.36 -11.87
C GLU A 32 10.35 6.18 -11.00
N PHE A 33 9.49 5.31 -11.52
CA PHE A 33 9.14 4.07 -10.84
C PHE A 33 10.24 3.04 -11.07
N VAL A 34 10.67 2.41 -9.98
CA VAL A 34 11.71 1.36 -9.99
C VAL A 34 11.08 0.00 -9.73
N ALA A 35 11.60 -1.05 -10.37
CA ALA A 35 11.12 -2.40 -10.13
C ALA A 35 11.35 -2.82 -8.67
N TRP A 36 10.38 -3.54 -8.08
CA TRP A 36 10.56 -4.10 -6.73
C TRP A 36 11.73 -5.09 -6.72
N PRO A 37 12.68 -5.00 -5.76
CA PRO A 37 13.92 -5.76 -5.83
C PRO A 37 13.76 -7.27 -5.63
N GLU A 38 12.69 -7.71 -4.96
CA GLU A 38 12.45 -9.14 -4.70
C GLU A 38 11.78 -9.82 -5.90
N THR A 39 12.51 -9.89 -7.01
CA THR A 39 12.03 -10.43 -8.30
C THR A 39 11.55 -11.88 -8.24
N GLY A 40 11.96 -12.65 -7.22
CA GLY A 40 11.44 -13.99 -6.96
C GLY A 40 9.99 -14.04 -6.44
N LEU A 41 9.45 -12.92 -5.96
CA LEU A 41 8.09 -12.85 -5.41
C LEU A 41 7.02 -12.63 -6.47
N TYR A 42 7.36 -12.17 -7.67
CA TYR A 42 6.36 -11.77 -8.66
C TYR A 42 6.75 -12.17 -10.07
N ASN A 43 5.75 -12.40 -10.93
CA ASN A 43 5.98 -12.83 -12.30
C ASN A 43 6.42 -11.68 -13.24
N GLN A 44 5.88 -10.47 -13.06
CA GLN A 44 6.19 -9.30 -13.90
C GLN A 44 5.68 -7.99 -13.29
N GLY A 45 6.23 -6.86 -13.72
CA GLY A 45 5.57 -5.56 -13.68
C GLY A 45 5.12 -5.07 -12.30
N TRP A 46 5.93 -5.32 -11.26
CA TRP A 46 5.74 -4.68 -9.95
C TRP A 46 6.75 -3.56 -9.79
N ASP A 47 6.28 -2.31 -9.92
CA ASP A 47 7.10 -1.12 -9.76
C ASP A 47 6.65 -0.27 -8.57
N VAL A 48 7.59 0.48 -7.99
CA VAL A 48 7.34 1.33 -6.83
C VAL A 48 7.96 2.71 -7.00
N TYR A 49 7.32 3.70 -6.37
CA TYR A 49 7.87 5.05 -6.18
C TYR A 49 7.85 5.38 -4.69
N GLY A 50 9.03 5.42 -4.07
CA GLY A 50 9.17 5.61 -2.62
C GLY A 50 8.97 7.07 -2.21
N LEU A 51 8.26 7.29 -1.10
CA LEU A 51 8.09 8.60 -0.47
C LEU A 51 8.72 8.62 0.93
N VAL A 52 8.65 7.52 1.67
CA VAL A 52 9.27 7.36 2.99
C VAL A 52 9.98 6.02 3.04
N LEU A 53 11.20 5.99 3.56
CA LEU A 53 11.98 4.78 3.79
C LEU A 53 12.60 4.82 5.20
N GLN A 54 12.38 3.76 5.98
CA GLN A 54 12.86 3.66 7.37
C GLN A 54 12.47 4.88 8.25
N GLY A 55 11.28 5.42 8.00
CA GLY A 55 10.74 6.59 8.69
C GLY A 55 11.37 7.92 8.28
N GLN A 56 12.26 7.92 7.27
CA GLN A 56 12.83 9.13 6.70
C GLN A 56 12.16 9.47 5.36
N PRO A 57 11.75 10.73 5.14
CA PRO A 57 11.21 11.14 3.85
C PRO A 57 12.31 11.11 2.78
N LEU A 58 11.98 10.60 1.61
CA LEU A 58 12.80 10.71 0.41
C LEU A 58 12.50 12.07 -0.24
N ILE A 59 13.21 13.11 0.22
CA ILE A 59 12.89 14.51 -0.07
C ILE A 59 12.77 14.76 -1.58
N GLU A 60 13.67 14.20 -2.38
CA GLU A 60 13.68 14.28 -3.83
C GLU A 60 12.40 13.76 -4.49
N ASN A 61 11.69 12.85 -3.82
CA ASN A 61 10.43 12.30 -4.31
C ASN A 61 9.23 13.03 -3.70
N CYS A 62 9.29 13.36 -2.41
CA CYS A 62 8.24 14.09 -1.70
C CYS A 62 7.91 15.44 -2.32
N ILE A 63 8.89 16.16 -2.90
CA ILE A 63 8.65 17.46 -3.55
C ILE A 63 7.68 17.39 -4.73
N PHE A 64 7.54 16.22 -5.36
CA PHE A 64 6.60 16.01 -6.47
C PHE A 64 5.22 15.54 -6.02
N CYS A 65 5.08 15.19 -4.73
CA CYS A 65 3.82 14.74 -4.13
C CYS A 65 3.54 15.50 -2.81
N PRO A 66 3.48 16.85 -2.82
CA PRO A 66 3.31 17.65 -1.61
C PRO A 66 2.03 17.32 -0.81
N ASP A 67 0.89 17.10 -1.48
CA ASP A 67 -0.37 16.79 -0.79
C ASP A 67 -0.34 15.38 -0.18
N THR A 68 0.21 14.40 -0.91
CA THR A 68 0.44 13.05 -0.39
C THR A 68 1.39 13.09 0.80
N THR A 69 2.47 13.87 0.72
CA THR A 69 3.43 14.03 1.82
C THR A 69 2.76 14.61 3.06
N ALA A 70 1.96 15.67 2.92
CA ALA A 70 1.22 16.28 4.03
C ALA A 70 0.16 15.34 4.66
N LEU A 71 -0.40 14.41 3.88
CA LEU A 71 -1.27 13.35 4.40
C LEU A 71 -0.48 12.29 5.17
N LEU A 72 0.69 11.89 4.67
CA LEU A 72 1.56 10.90 5.32
C LEU A 72 2.11 11.40 6.66
N GLU A 73 2.39 12.70 6.80
CA GLU A 73 2.81 13.30 8.08
C GLU A 73 1.79 13.12 9.22
N ARG A 74 0.52 12.89 8.88
CA ARG A 74 -0.57 12.64 9.85
C ARG A 74 -0.68 11.18 10.27
N VAL A 75 0.02 10.28 9.59
CA VAL A 75 0.00 8.85 9.89
C VAL A 75 1.01 8.57 11.02
N PRO A 76 0.59 8.01 12.16
CA PRO A 76 1.47 7.81 13.31
C PRO A 76 2.55 6.77 13.01
N GLY A 77 3.81 7.18 13.09
CA GLY A 77 4.96 6.28 13.01
C GLY A 77 5.12 5.60 11.64
N VAL A 78 4.89 6.33 10.54
CA VAL A 78 5.21 5.84 9.18
C VAL A 78 6.64 5.31 9.14
N ARG A 79 6.80 4.09 8.61
CA ARG A 79 8.09 3.43 8.40
C ARG A 79 8.46 3.39 6.93
N THR A 80 7.50 3.03 6.09
CA THR A 80 7.67 2.99 4.64
C THR A 80 6.41 3.51 4.00
N ALA A 81 6.52 4.34 2.98
CA ALA A 81 5.38 4.78 2.19
C ALA A 81 5.78 4.99 0.73
N GLY A 82 4.87 4.71 -0.18
CA GLY A 82 5.11 4.93 -1.61
C GLY A 82 3.98 4.41 -2.48
N PHE A 83 4.02 4.76 -3.76
CA PHE A 83 3.10 4.20 -4.73
C PHE A 83 3.58 2.81 -5.15
N SER A 84 2.66 1.84 -5.12
CA SER A 84 2.89 0.47 -5.59
C SER A 84 2.01 0.21 -6.81
N ARG A 85 2.65 -0.03 -7.95
CA ARG A 85 2.01 -0.28 -9.25
C ARG A 85 2.20 -1.74 -9.65
N LEU A 86 1.11 -2.40 -9.99
CA LEU A 86 1.13 -3.69 -10.69
C LEU A 86 0.62 -3.51 -12.12
N ALA A 87 1.41 -3.97 -13.08
CA ALA A 87 0.98 -4.12 -14.46
C ALA A 87 -0.16 -5.14 -14.60
N SER A 88 -0.82 -5.15 -15.76
CA SER A 88 -1.78 -6.18 -16.12
C SER A 88 -1.12 -7.57 -16.08
N GLY A 89 -1.82 -8.56 -15.52
CA GLY A 89 -1.35 -9.94 -15.40
C GLY A 89 -0.32 -10.20 -14.29
N THR A 90 0.01 -9.19 -13.47
CA THR A 90 0.94 -9.37 -12.35
C THR A 90 0.32 -10.21 -11.24
N VAL A 91 1.09 -11.16 -10.73
CA VAL A 91 0.80 -11.97 -9.55
C VAL A 91 2.03 -11.91 -8.65
N ILE A 92 1.82 -11.54 -7.39
CA ILE A 92 2.78 -11.63 -6.30
C ILE A 92 2.44 -12.91 -5.53
N ALA A 93 3.39 -13.82 -5.45
CA ALA A 93 3.26 -15.11 -4.76
C ALA A 93 3.00 -14.92 -3.25
N PRO A 94 2.44 -15.95 -2.57
CA PRO A 94 2.29 -15.94 -1.13
C PRO A 94 3.61 -15.67 -0.40
N HIS A 95 3.61 -14.70 0.51
CA HIS A 95 4.77 -14.33 1.32
C HIS A 95 4.33 -13.71 2.66
N VAL A 96 5.29 -13.47 3.55
CA VAL A 96 5.10 -12.78 4.82
C VAL A 96 6.00 -11.55 4.90
N GLY A 97 5.50 -10.52 5.58
CA GLY A 97 6.25 -9.32 5.90
C GLY A 97 7.39 -9.58 6.87
N TYR A 98 8.33 -8.63 6.91
CA TYR A 98 9.58 -8.77 7.65
C TYR A 98 9.51 -8.37 9.13
N SER A 99 8.54 -7.53 9.51
CA SER A 99 8.47 -6.93 10.85
C SER A 99 7.07 -7.04 11.43
N GLY A 100 6.98 -7.51 12.67
CA GLY A 100 5.75 -7.48 13.45
C GLY A 100 5.39 -6.09 14.02
N ASP A 101 6.26 -5.10 13.86
CA ASP A 101 6.12 -3.77 14.46
C ASP A 101 5.24 -2.82 13.65
N VAL A 102 4.80 -3.25 12.46
CA VAL A 102 3.98 -2.44 11.55
C VAL A 102 2.65 -3.10 11.24
N LEU A 103 1.71 -2.26 10.82
CA LEU A 103 0.57 -2.65 10.01
C LEU A 103 0.73 -2.02 8.63
N ARG A 104 0.23 -2.71 7.61
CA ARG A 104 0.24 -2.23 6.22
C ARG A 104 -1.12 -1.69 5.84
N LEU A 105 -1.13 -0.49 5.29
CA LEU A 105 -2.27 0.15 4.66
C LEU A 105 -2.09 0.21 3.15
N HIS A 106 -3.15 -0.09 2.40
CA HIS A 106 -3.28 0.24 0.98
C HIS A 106 -4.45 1.19 0.77
N LEU A 107 -4.19 2.43 0.35
CA LEU A 107 -5.21 3.31 -0.23
C LEU A 107 -5.27 3.05 -1.74
N THR A 108 -6.43 2.64 -2.24
CA THR A 108 -6.60 2.35 -3.67
C THR A 108 -6.68 3.65 -4.47
N LEU A 109 -5.73 3.85 -5.39
CA LEU A 109 -5.75 4.99 -6.32
C LEU A 109 -6.35 4.60 -7.67
N ARG A 110 -6.02 3.39 -8.14
CA ARG A 110 -6.56 2.80 -9.37
C ARG A 110 -6.66 1.29 -9.23
N ALA A 111 -7.83 0.74 -9.53
CA ALA A 111 -8.06 -0.69 -9.68
C ALA A 111 -9.31 -0.89 -10.53
N ALA A 112 -9.30 -1.90 -11.40
CA ALA A 112 -10.43 -2.32 -12.21
C ALA A 112 -10.47 -3.86 -12.28
N GLY A 113 -11.61 -4.44 -12.64
CA GLY A 113 -11.72 -5.88 -12.85
C GLY A 113 -11.28 -6.74 -11.65
N ASP A 114 -10.54 -7.81 -11.93
CA ASP A 114 -10.05 -8.75 -10.92
C ASP A 114 -8.68 -8.34 -10.37
N CYS A 115 -8.69 -7.40 -9.42
CA CYS A 115 -7.55 -7.05 -8.59
C CYS A 115 -7.82 -7.42 -7.13
N GLY A 116 -7.04 -8.33 -6.57
CA GLY A 116 -7.29 -8.86 -5.23
C GLY A 116 -6.04 -9.00 -4.36
N LEU A 117 -6.31 -9.00 -3.05
CA LEU A 117 -5.36 -9.22 -1.98
C LEU A 117 -5.93 -10.31 -1.07
N ARG A 118 -5.20 -11.41 -0.90
CA ARG A 118 -5.50 -12.41 0.12
C ARG A 118 -4.60 -12.16 1.32
N VAL A 119 -5.16 -12.21 2.52
CA VAL A 119 -4.41 -12.21 3.79
C VAL A 119 -4.95 -13.33 4.67
N GLY A 120 -4.13 -14.36 4.91
CA GLY A 120 -4.57 -15.61 5.51
C GLY A 120 -5.64 -16.26 4.64
N THR A 121 -6.84 -16.45 5.18
CA THR A 121 -7.98 -17.07 4.48
C THR A 121 -8.94 -16.06 3.85
N GLU A 122 -8.77 -14.76 4.13
CA GLU A 122 -9.68 -13.72 3.65
C GLU A 122 -9.16 -13.08 2.37
N VAL A 123 -10.04 -12.86 1.40
CA VAL A 123 -9.74 -12.16 0.14
C VAL A 123 -10.54 -10.87 0.09
N ARG A 124 -9.86 -9.75 -0.18
CA ARG A 124 -10.48 -8.46 -0.47
C ARG A 124 -10.08 -7.94 -1.84
N ARG A 125 -10.98 -7.21 -2.48
CA ARG A 125 -10.73 -6.51 -3.75
C ARG A 125 -10.46 -5.04 -3.48
N TRP A 126 -9.60 -4.44 -4.29
CA TRP A 126 -9.40 -3.00 -4.24
C TRP A 126 -10.52 -2.26 -4.97
N ALA A 127 -10.97 -1.15 -4.39
CA ALA A 127 -11.89 -0.21 -5.03
C ALA A 127 -11.36 1.23 -4.81
N PRO A 128 -11.31 2.09 -5.85
CA PRO A 128 -10.76 3.43 -5.75
C PRO A 128 -11.30 4.22 -4.55
N GLY A 129 -10.40 4.87 -3.82
CA GLY A 129 -10.71 5.63 -2.60
C GLY A 129 -10.91 4.79 -1.34
N GLN A 130 -10.87 3.46 -1.42
CA GLN A 130 -10.95 2.60 -0.23
C GLN A 130 -9.57 2.26 0.33
N CYS A 131 -9.49 2.29 1.66
CA CYS A 131 -8.35 1.81 2.43
C CYS A 131 -8.55 0.33 2.78
N LEU A 132 -7.50 -0.47 2.65
CA LEU A 132 -7.36 -1.77 3.29
C LEU A 132 -6.25 -1.67 4.33
N VAL A 133 -6.47 -2.20 5.54
CA VAL A 133 -5.44 -2.27 6.57
C VAL A 133 -5.29 -3.73 6.99
N PHE A 134 -4.06 -4.23 7.05
CA PHE A 134 -3.78 -5.61 7.39
C PHE A 134 -2.43 -5.78 8.09
N ASP A 135 -2.30 -6.89 8.82
CA ASP A 135 -1.03 -7.40 9.32
C ASP A 135 -0.36 -8.20 8.21
N ASP A 136 0.76 -7.69 7.69
CA ASP A 136 1.51 -8.31 6.60
C ASP A 136 2.40 -9.48 7.08
N THR A 137 2.56 -9.68 8.40
CA THR A 137 3.20 -10.90 8.93
C THR A 137 2.35 -12.16 8.75
N VAL A 138 1.05 -12.00 8.48
CA VAL A 138 0.19 -13.09 8.03
C VAL A 138 0.42 -13.31 6.54
N GLU A 139 0.54 -14.58 6.14
CA GLU A 139 0.76 -14.94 4.72
C GLU A 139 -0.26 -14.23 3.83
N HIS A 140 0.26 -13.54 2.80
CA HIS A 140 -0.54 -12.78 1.88
C HIS A 140 -0.01 -12.87 0.45
N GLU A 141 -0.91 -12.71 -0.51
CA GLU A 141 -0.59 -12.65 -1.94
C GLU A 141 -1.48 -11.58 -2.60
N ALA A 142 -1.04 -11.07 -3.74
CA ALA A 142 -1.71 -10.00 -4.45
C ALA A 142 -1.70 -10.26 -5.95
N TRP A 143 -2.76 -9.89 -6.65
CA TRP A 143 -2.84 -10.03 -8.10
C TRP A 143 -3.53 -8.85 -8.77
N ASN A 144 -3.13 -8.60 -10.01
CA ASN A 144 -3.82 -7.77 -10.97
C ASN A 144 -4.10 -8.62 -12.22
N ARG A 145 -5.31 -9.19 -12.31
CA ARG A 145 -5.79 -9.95 -13.48
C ARG A 145 -6.70 -9.10 -14.38
N SER A 146 -6.65 -7.78 -14.22
CA SER A 146 -7.34 -6.84 -15.11
C SER A 146 -6.47 -6.49 -16.34
N ASP A 147 -7.06 -5.77 -17.29
CA ASP A 147 -6.41 -5.23 -18.48
C ASP A 147 -5.77 -3.85 -18.24
N ALA A 148 -5.87 -3.32 -17.02
CA ALA A 148 -5.30 -2.03 -16.62
C ALA A 148 -4.28 -2.20 -15.50
N GLU A 149 -3.51 -1.15 -15.24
CA GLU A 149 -2.64 -1.11 -14.06
C GLU A 149 -3.44 -0.98 -12.76
N ARG A 150 -2.91 -1.55 -11.68
CA ARG A 150 -3.39 -1.38 -10.30
C ARG A 150 -2.41 -0.53 -9.54
N ILE A 151 -2.87 0.58 -8.96
CA ILE A 151 -2.04 1.50 -8.18
C ILE A 151 -2.65 1.67 -6.78
N VAL A 152 -1.82 1.48 -5.76
CA VAL A 152 -2.15 1.83 -4.37
C VAL A 152 -1.08 2.75 -3.81
N LEU A 153 -1.47 3.64 -2.90
CA LEU A 153 -0.53 4.19 -1.92
C LEU A 153 -0.37 3.14 -0.82
N LEU A 154 0.83 2.56 -0.71
CA LEU A 154 1.21 1.63 0.34
C LEU A 154 1.83 2.42 1.49
N VAL A 155 1.38 2.15 2.71
CA VAL A 155 1.92 2.77 3.93
C VAL A 155 2.09 1.72 5.01
N ASP A 156 3.33 1.48 5.41
CA ASP A 156 3.65 0.75 6.63
C ASP A 156 3.76 1.75 7.78
N PHE A 157 2.95 1.56 8.82
CA PHE A 157 2.88 2.46 9.98
C PHE A 157 2.99 1.66 11.27
N ALA A 158 3.42 2.31 12.35
CA ALA A 158 3.62 1.66 13.63
C ALA A 158 2.35 0.94 14.11
N LYS A 159 2.47 -0.37 14.38
CA LYS A 159 1.38 -1.18 14.92
C LYS A 159 0.99 -0.63 16.30
N PRO A 160 -0.26 -0.21 16.51
CA PRO A 160 -0.70 0.24 17.84
C PRO A 160 -0.69 -0.92 18.83
N ARG A 161 -0.50 -0.62 20.12
CA ARG A 161 -0.57 -1.64 21.18
C ARG A 161 -1.93 -2.33 21.16
N GLY A 162 -1.94 -3.66 21.28
CA GLY A 162 -3.16 -4.47 21.29
C GLY A 162 -3.65 -4.96 19.92
N PHE A 163 -2.89 -4.74 18.84
CA PHE A 163 -3.17 -5.22 17.49
C PHE A 163 -2.31 -6.44 17.10
N ASP A 164 -2.02 -7.31 18.08
CA ASP A 164 -1.24 -8.51 17.86
C ASP A 164 -2.08 -9.57 17.12
N ALA A 165 -1.44 -10.37 16.27
CA ALA A 165 -2.10 -11.44 15.53
C ALA A 165 -2.78 -12.48 16.45
N ASP A 166 -2.38 -12.52 17.72
CA ASP A 166 -2.88 -13.43 18.76
C ASP A 166 -3.96 -12.82 19.68
N GLY A 167 -4.60 -11.72 19.30
CA GLY A 167 -5.63 -11.01 20.07
C GLY A 167 -6.96 -11.75 20.34
N HIS A 168 -6.94 -13.07 20.45
CA HIS A 168 -7.99 -13.87 21.11
C HIS A 168 -7.60 -14.14 22.56
N ARG A 169 -7.83 -13.17 23.46
CA ARG A 169 -8.15 -13.43 24.87
C ARG A 169 -9.11 -12.40 25.40
#